data_AF-A0A2E4WU94-F1
#
_entry.id   AF-A0A2E4WU94-F1
#
_cell.length_a   1.000
_cell.length_b   1.000
_cell.length_c   1.000
_cell.angle_alpha   90.00
_cell.angle_beta   90.00
_cell.angle_gamma   90.00
#
_symmetry.space_group_name_H-M   'P 1'
#
loop_
_entity.id
_entity.type
_entity.pdbx_description
1 polymer ?
#
loop_
_entity_poly.entity_id
_entity_poly.type
_entity_poly.pdbx_seq_one_letter_code
_entity_poly.pdbx_strand_id
1 'polypeptide(L)'
;MKHIIKRFVKKLKTNKGSSLAEFATTTALMATLAATAAPKLSEMAENSKREKTMNEIGKMLAQAQQFYQDAADSEGRGRFPGQGRYDMCVGGENHGVRDIDESTHELERADAELDLFGIYDAPNDEWSGGQFTNFEDLNAQGWLSVFGLSSETRRPDNHNLHADDTADIPSNEPTECKNCQGTEYSGHEEWLNTFGDETIDSPFQDGHYIYRVVPGYGSGSNSVPPTLYIADLENPADFSAVLTP
;
A
#
# COMPACT_ATOMS: atom_id res chain seq x y z
N MET A 1 -67.65 48.90 -0.97
CA MET A 1 -67.24 47.48 -1.12
C MET A 1 -66.40 47.17 -2.37
N LYS A 2 -66.69 47.72 -3.56
CA LYS A 2 -65.91 47.44 -4.80
C LYS A 2 -64.41 47.82 -4.74
N HIS A 3 -64.03 48.82 -3.95
CA HIS A 3 -62.62 49.25 -3.80
C HIS A 3 -61.77 48.33 -2.90
N ILE A 4 -62.39 47.64 -1.93
CA ILE A 4 -61.68 46.69 -1.04
C ILE A 4 -61.35 45.42 -1.82
N ILE A 5 -62.30 44.93 -2.62
CA ILE A 5 -62.13 43.75 -3.48
C ILE A 5 -61.03 44.00 -4.54
N LYS A 6 -61.00 45.18 -5.17
CA LYS A 6 -59.95 45.53 -6.14
C LYS A 6 -58.55 45.60 -5.53
N ARG A 7 -58.39 45.96 -4.25
CA ARG A 7 -57.09 45.97 -3.56
C ARG A 7 -56.59 44.55 -3.23
N PHE A 8 -57.49 43.66 -2.81
CA PHE A 8 -57.17 42.25 -2.59
C PHE A 8 -56.76 41.53 -3.88
N VAL A 9 -57.52 41.74 -4.97
CA VAL A 9 -57.20 41.18 -6.28
C VAL A 9 -55.85 41.69 -6.80
N LYS A 10 -55.48 42.95 -6.52
CA LYS A 10 -54.19 43.51 -6.95
C LYS A 10 -53.00 42.99 -6.12
N LYS A 11 -53.19 42.62 -4.84
CA LYS A 11 -52.17 41.94 -4.02
C LYS A 11 -51.95 40.48 -4.42
N LEU A 12 -52.95 39.82 -5.01
CA LEU A 12 -52.86 38.47 -5.58
C LEU A 12 -52.24 38.43 -6.98
N LYS A 13 -52.25 39.54 -7.72
CA LYS A 13 -51.90 39.57 -9.15
C LYS A 13 -50.45 39.96 -9.47
N THR A 14 -49.59 40.13 -8.48
CA THR A 14 -48.18 40.49 -8.71
C THR A 14 -47.27 39.90 -7.65
N ASN A 15 -46.87 38.65 -7.85
CA ASN A 15 -45.60 38.13 -7.35
C ASN A 15 -44.69 37.96 -8.57
N LYS A 16 -43.85 38.97 -8.86
CA LYS A 16 -42.74 38.86 -9.83
C LYS A 16 -41.54 38.18 -9.14
N GLY A 17 -41.74 36.98 -8.63
CA GLY A 17 -40.70 36.13 -8.08
C GLY A 17 -40.89 34.71 -8.62
N SER A 18 -39.80 33.93 -8.70
CA SER A 18 -39.86 32.55 -9.18
C SER A 18 -40.92 31.76 -8.39
N SER A 19 -41.82 31.07 -9.08
CA SER A 19 -42.93 30.39 -8.42
C SER A 19 -42.46 29.23 -7.55
N LEU A 20 -43.22 28.84 -6.52
CA LEU A 20 -42.93 27.62 -5.73
C LEU A 20 -42.78 26.38 -6.63
N ALA A 21 -43.53 26.33 -7.73
CA ALA A 21 -43.44 25.27 -8.71
C ALA A 21 -42.09 25.31 -9.48
N GLU A 22 -41.55 26.49 -9.78
CA GLU A 22 -40.23 26.63 -10.43
C GLU A 22 -39.08 26.25 -9.49
N PHE A 23 -39.20 26.56 -8.20
CA PHE A 23 -38.25 26.09 -7.20
C PHE A 23 -38.32 24.57 -7.02
N ALA A 24 -39.53 24.00 -7.01
CA ALA A 24 -39.73 22.56 -6.91
C ALA A 24 -39.21 21.83 -8.15
N THR A 25 -39.43 22.35 -9.36
CA THR A 25 -38.94 21.71 -10.59
C THR A 25 -37.43 21.79 -10.72
N THR A 26 -36.81 22.91 -10.38
CA THR A 26 -35.34 23.05 -10.37
C THR A 26 -34.70 22.15 -9.32
N THR A 27 -35.29 22.08 -8.11
CA THR A 27 -34.82 21.18 -7.04
C THR A 27 -35.01 19.72 -7.45
N ALA A 28 -36.14 19.35 -8.05
CA ALA A 28 -36.39 18.00 -8.55
C ALA A 28 -35.40 17.62 -9.66
N LEU A 29 -35.14 18.52 -10.61
CA LEU A 29 -34.15 18.29 -11.68
C LEU A 29 -32.74 18.14 -11.12
N MET A 30 -32.32 19.00 -10.21
CA MET A 30 -31.01 18.89 -9.55
C MET A 30 -30.89 17.61 -8.72
N ALA A 31 -31.95 17.24 -7.99
CA ALA A 31 -32.01 15.99 -7.26
C ALA A 31 -31.89 14.77 -8.19
N THR A 32 -32.57 14.79 -9.34
CA THR A 32 -32.47 13.70 -10.32
C THR A 32 -31.08 13.61 -10.94
N LEU A 33 -30.48 14.75 -11.30
CA LEU A 33 -29.13 14.81 -11.86
C LEU A 33 -28.09 14.33 -10.84
N ALA A 34 -28.18 14.82 -9.60
CA ALA A 34 -27.31 14.40 -8.51
C ALA A 34 -27.44 12.91 -8.22
N ALA A 35 -28.66 12.38 -8.15
CA ALA A 35 -28.91 10.95 -7.94
C ALA A 35 -28.32 10.08 -9.07
N THR A 36 -28.41 10.53 -10.33
CA THR A 36 -27.83 9.79 -11.46
C THR A 36 -26.31 9.94 -11.58
N ALA A 37 -25.75 11.06 -11.12
CA ALA A 37 -24.32 11.32 -11.17
C ALA A 37 -23.56 10.71 -9.98
N ALA A 38 -24.22 10.51 -8.84
CA ALA A 38 -23.59 10.02 -7.61
C ALA A 38 -22.83 8.69 -7.79
N PRO A 39 -23.36 7.65 -8.46
CA PRO A 39 -22.61 6.41 -8.69
C PRO A 39 -21.33 6.64 -9.49
N LYS A 40 -21.38 7.48 -10.53
CA LYS A 40 -20.21 7.76 -11.39
C LYS A 40 -19.17 8.63 -10.70
N LEU A 41 -19.59 9.60 -9.89
CA LEU A 41 -18.69 10.39 -9.06
C LEU A 41 -18.02 9.53 -7.98
N SER A 42 -18.75 8.58 -7.41
CA SER A 42 -18.18 7.60 -6.46
C SER A 42 -17.13 6.73 -7.15
N GLU A 43 -17.44 6.18 -8.32
CA GLU A 43 -16.47 5.39 -9.11
C GLU A 43 -15.23 6.22 -9.49
N MET A 44 -15.41 7.48 -9.89
CA MET A 44 -14.30 8.38 -10.22
C MET A 44 -13.44 8.71 -8.99
N ALA A 45 -14.05 8.85 -7.82
CA ALA A 45 -13.33 9.08 -6.57
C ALA A 45 -12.55 7.84 -6.10
N GLU A 46 -13.10 6.64 -6.28
CA GLU A 46 -12.36 5.40 -5.96
C GLU A 46 -11.21 5.15 -6.95
N ASN A 47 -11.41 5.41 -8.24
CA ASN A 47 -10.35 5.30 -9.23
C ASN A 47 -9.20 6.30 -8.96
N SER A 48 -9.50 7.52 -8.49
CA SER A 48 -8.44 8.48 -8.17
C SER A 48 -7.63 8.08 -6.93
N LYS A 49 -8.25 7.45 -5.92
CA LYS A 49 -7.52 6.86 -4.79
C LYS A 49 -6.63 5.70 -5.24
N ARG A 50 -7.14 4.82 -6.11
CA ARG A 50 -6.37 3.73 -6.71
C ARG A 50 -5.16 4.25 -7.47
N GLU A 51 -5.36 5.22 -8.34
CA GLU A 51 -4.24 5.84 -9.08
C GLU A 51 -3.23 6.48 -8.14
N LYS A 52 -3.69 7.17 -7.10
CA LYS A 52 -2.81 7.76 -6.10
C LYS A 52 -2.00 6.69 -5.37
N THR A 53 -2.63 5.62 -4.88
CA THR A 53 -1.89 4.58 -4.14
C THR A 53 -0.83 3.90 -5.02
N MET A 54 -1.16 3.59 -6.28
CA MET A 54 -0.19 3.01 -7.21
C MET A 54 0.96 3.96 -7.55
N ASN A 55 0.69 5.27 -7.66
CA ASN A 55 1.73 6.27 -7.87
C ASN A 55 2.66 6.39 -6.65
N GLU A 56 2.12 6.33 -5.43
CA GLU A 56 2.94 6.36 -4.21
C GLU A 56 3.78 5.08 -4.09
N ILE A 57 3.21 3.90 -4.33
CA ILE A 57 3.97 2.63 -4.42
C ILE A 57 5.08 2.74 -5.47
N GLY A 58 4.80 3.33 -6.62
CA GLY A 58 5.82 3.58 -7.65
C GLY A 58 6.97 4.47 -7.19
N LYS A 59 6.71 5.47 -6.33
CA LYS A 59 7.80 6.27 -5.71
C LYS A 59 8.62 5.43 -4.74
N MET A 60 7.98 4.58 -3.93
CA MET A 60 8.68 3.65 -3.02
C MET A 60 9.55 2.67 -3.79
N LEU A 61 9.07 2.13 -4.91
CA LEU A 61 9.89 1.27 -5.77
C LEU A 61 11.09 2.01 -6.36
N ALA A 62 10.91 3.24 -6.82
CA ALA A 62 12.01 4.04 -7.35
C ALA A 62 13.08 4.33 -6.29
N GLN A 63 12.65 4.65 -5.06
CA GLN A 63 13.54 4.87 -3.93
C GLN A 63 14.26 3.58 -3.51
N ALA A 64 13.55 2.47 -3.43
CA ALA A 64 14.13 1.16 -3.14
C ALA A 64 15.13 0.71 -4.20
N GLN A 65 14.86 1.01 -5.47
CA GLN A 65 15.81 0.75 -6.56
C GLN A 65 17.07 1.58 -6.39
N GLN A 66 16.96 2.86 -6.03
CA GLN A 66 18.13 3.71 -5.77
C GLN A 66 18.94 3.17 -4.58
N PHE A 67 18.27 2.83 -3.47
CA PHE A 67 18.89 2.20 -2.31
C PHE A 67 19.64 0.91 -2.66
N TYR A 68 19.04 0.06 -3.49
CA TYR A 68 19.67 -1.17 -3.95
C TYR A 68 20.96 -0.90 -4.73
N GLN A 69 20.99 0.12 -5.60
CA GLN A 69 22.21 0.49 -6.33
C GLN A 69 23.28 1.08 -5.41
N ASP A 70 22.89 1.93 -4.46
CA ASP A 70 23.83 2.53 -3.50
C ASP A 70 24.46 1.47 -2.58
N ALA A 71 23.66 0.49 -2.14
CA ALA A 71 24.13 -0.68 -1.42
C ALA A 71 25.03 -1.57 -2.30
N ALA A 72 24.68 -1.76 -3.58
CA ALA A 72 25.51 -2.52 -4.52
C ALA A 72 26.89 -1.88 -4.72
N ASP A 73 26.96 -0.55 -4.78
CA ASP A 73 28.20 0.20 -4.96
C ASP A 73 29.06 0.23 -3.68
N SER A 74 28.44 0.34 -2.50
CA SER A 74 29.14 0.47 -1.22
C SER A 74 29.50 -0.87 -0.57
N GLU A 75 28.59 -1.85 -0.61
CA GLU A 75 28.73 -3.17 0.01
C GLU A 75 29.13 -4.27 -1.00
N GLY A 76 29.13 -3.95 -2.30
CA GLY A 76 29.49 -4.85 -3.40
C GLY A 76 28.34 -5.77 -3.86
N ARG A 77 27.21 -5.76 -3.16
CA ARG A 77 25.96 -6.45 -3.51
C ARG A 77 24.78 -5.61 -3.06
N GLY A 78 23.77 -5.48 -3.90
CA GLY A 78 22.58 -4.71 -3.55
C GLY A 78 21.70 -5.46 -2.55
N ARG A 79 21.11 -4.70 -1.63
CA ARG A 79 20.10 -5.14 -0.66
C ARG A 79 18.97 -4.11 -0.64
N PHE A 80 17.82 -4.49 -0.10
CA PHE A 80 16.70 -3.57 0.10
C PHE A 80 16.66 -3.03 1.54
N PRO A 81 15.88 -1.97 1.80
CA PRO A 81 15.67 -1.46 3.16
C PRO A 81 15.15 -2.55 4.10
N GLY A 82 15.65 -2.57 5.33
CA GLY A 82 15.38 -3.58 6.36
C GLY A 82 16.09 -4.91 6.15
N GLN A 83 16.77 -5.14 5.03
CA GLN A 83 17.67 -6.28 4.89
C GLN A 83 19.04 -5.92 5.44
N GLY A 84 19.52 -6.61 6.46
CA GLY A 84 20.93 -6.55 6.85
C GLY A 84 21.91 -7.17 5.84
N ARG A 85 21.45 -8.04 4.92
CA ARG A 85 22.22 -8.58 3.78
C ARG A 85 21.30 -9.05 2.64
N TYR A 86 21.85 -9.13 1.43
CA TYR A 86 21.13 -9.59 0.22
C TYR A 86 20.48 -10.97 0.34
N ASP A 87 21.07 -11.86 1.15
CA ASP A 87 20.67 -13.27 1.33
C ASP A 87 19.86 -13.51 2.60
N MET A 88 19.20 -12.46 3.11
CA MET A 88 18.35 -12.51 4.29
C MET A 88 16.92 -12.11 3.94
N CYS A 89 15.95 -12.87 4.44
CA CYS A 89 14.54 -12.55 4.24
C CYS A 89 14.08 -11.45 5.21
N VAL A 90 13.18 -10.61 4.72
CA VAL A 90 12.50 -9.59 5.53
C VAL A 90 11.01 -9.83 5.41
N GLY A 91 10.45 -10.40 6.47
CA GLY A 91 9.05 -10.81 6.55
C GLY A 91 8.91 -12.31 6.39
N GLY A 92 7.66 -12.74 6.32
CA GLY A 92 7.30 -14.16 6.34
C GLY A 92 7.60 -14.85 7.66
N GLU A 93 7.44 -16.17 7.65
CA GLU A 93 7.73 -17.03 8.81
C GLU A 93 9.24 -17.05 9.14
N ASN A 94 10.09 -16.85 8.14
CA ASN A 94 11.53 -16.94 8.28
C ASN A 94 12.22 -15.59 8.53
N HIS A 95 11.52 -14.48 8.80
CA HIS A 95 12.13 -13.15 8.95
C HIS A 95 13.48 -13.15 9.71
N GLY A 96 14.50 -12.51 9.12
CA GLY A 96 15.86 -12.43 9.68
C GLY A 96 16.71 -13.72 9.49
N VAL A 97 16.16 -14.76 8.86
CA VAL A 97 16.91 -15.96 8.50
C VAL A 97 17.73 -15.70 7.24
N ARG A 98 18.97 -16.15 7.29
CA ARG A 98 19.89 -16.14 6.15
C ARG A 98 19.99 -17.52 5.54
N ASP A 99 19.81 -17.60 4.23
CA ASP A 99 20.05 -18.81 3.46
C ASP A 99 20.74 -18.46 2.13
N ILE A 100 21.77 -19.23 1.77
CA ILE A 100 22.47 -19.07 0.48
C ILE A 100 21.86 -20.01 -0.56
N ASP A 101 21.08 -20.99 -0.11
CA ASP A 101 20.43 -21.97 -0.95
C ASP A 101 19.08 -21.43 -1.46
N GLU A 102 18.64 -21.98 -2.57
CA GLU A 102 17.39 -21.63 -3.25
C GLU A 102 16.14 -21.92 -2.39
N SER A 103 16.27 -22.76 -1.36
CA SER A 103 15.12 -23.29 -0.62
C SER A 103 14.30 -22.19 0.08
N THR A 104 14.97 -21.27 0.78
CA THR A 104 14.28 -20.18 1.46
C THR A 104 13.75 -19.15 0.45
N HIS A 105 14.49 -18.90 -0.65
CA HIS A 105 14.01 -18.03 -1.72
C HIS A 105 12.68 -18.51 -2.30
N GLU A 106 12.60 -19.79 -2.67
CA GLU A 106 11.39 -20.35 -3.29
C GLU A 106 10.21 -20.42 -2.32
N LEU A 107 10.46 -20.72 -1.04
CA LEU A 107 9.41 -20.74 -0.02
C LEU A 107 8.83 -19.34 0.22
N GLU A 108 9.69 -18.35 0.44
CA GLU A 108 9.27 -16.97 0.70
C GLU A 108 8.62 -16.32 -0.53
N ARG A 109 9.13 -16.63 -1.73
CA ARG A 109 8.53 -16.20 -3.01
C ARG A 109 7.15 -16.80 -3.20
N ALA A 110 7.00 -18.11 -3.00
CA ALA A 110 5.72 -18.78 -3.16
C ALA A 110 4.67 -18.26 -2.17
N ASP A 111 5.07 -17.98 -0.93
CA ASP A 111 4.17 -17.42 0.09
C ASP A 111 3.74 -15.98 -0.25
N ALA A 112 4.68 -15.10 -0.63
CA ALA A 112 4.36 -13.73 -1.05
C ALA A 112 3.50 -13.69 -2.33
N GLU A 113 3.76 -14.57 -3.30
CA GLU A 113 2.94 -14.69 -4.51
C GLU A 113 1.55 -15.25 -4.21
N LEU A 114 1.41 -16.17 -3.27
CA LEU A 114 0.12 -16.70 -2.85
C LEU A 114 -0.73 -15.61 -2.19
N ASP A 115 -0.12 -14.77 -1.35
CA ASP A 115 -0.79 -13.63 -0.72
C ASP A 115 -1.31 -12.63 -1.76
N LEU A 116 -0.47 -12.24 -2.72
CA LEU A 116 -0.79 -11.15 -3.66
C LEU A 116 -1.52 -11.61 -4.92
N PHE A 117 -1.12 -12.74 -5.50
CA PHE A 117 -1.60 -13.21 -6.80
C PHE A 117 -2.42 -14.50 -6.70
N GLY A 118 -2.17 -15.34 -5.69
CA GLY A 118 -2.88 -16.60 -5.48
C GLY A 118 -2.20 -17.78 -6.18
N ILE A 119 -2.98 -18.77 -6.60
CA ILE A 119 -2.48 -19.95 -7.30
C ILE A 119 -2.41 -19.67 -8.80
N TYR A 120 -1.25 -19.91 -9.40
CA TYR A 120 -1.07 -19.81 -10.85
C TYR A 120 -1.63 -21.05 -11.57
N ASP A 121 -2.60 -20.83 -12.46
CA ASP A 121 -3.21 -21.86 -13.31
C ASP A 121 -2.53 -21.89 -14.69
N ALA A 122 -1.46 -22.67 -14.80
CA ALA A 122 -0.65 -22.78 -16.02
C ALA A 122 -1.45 -23.12 -17.31
N PRO A 123 -2.48 -23.99 -17.29
CA PRO A 123 -3.38 -24.19 -18.43
C PRO A 123 -4.08 -22.95 -18.97
N ASN A 124 -4.45 -22.00 -18.10
CA ASN A 124 -5.22 -20.81 -18.48
C ASN A 124 -4.38 -19.52 -18.47
N ASP A 125 -3.09 -19.61 -18.07
CA ASP A 125 -2.18 -18.46 -17.96
C ASP A 125 -2.76 -17.35 -17.06
N GLU A 126 -3.47 -17.76 -16.01
CA GLU A 126 -4.25 -16.88 -15.14
C GLU A 126 -3.95 -17.18 -13.67
N TRP A 127 -3.93 -16.12 -12.86
CA TRP A 127 -3.81 -16.22 -11.41
C TRP A 127 -5.20 -16.28 -10.77
N SER A 128 -5.36 -17.08 -9.72
CA SER A 128 -6.66 -17.24 -9.05
C SER A 128 -7.14 -16.00 -8.29
N GLY A 129 -6.28 -14.98 -8.14
CA GLY A 129 -6.48 -13.82 -7.28
C GLY A 129 -5.85 -14.05 -5.91
N GLY A 130 -5.22 -12.99 -5.38
CA GLY A 130 -4.53 -13.01 -4.09
C GLY A 130 -5.45 -13.32 -2.92
N GLN A 131 -4.90 -13.98 -1.91
CA GLN A 131 -5.64 -14.27 -0.69
C GLN A 131 -5.70 -13.05 0.24
N PHE A 132 -4.69 -12.18 0.19
CA PHE A 132 -4.56 -11.02 1.06
C PHE A 132 -5.33 -9.82 0.51
N THR A 133 -6.58 -9.69 0.95
CA THR A 133 -7.57 -8.75 0.38
C THR A 133 -8.08 -7.68 1.34
N ASN A 134 -7.72 -7.77 2.63
CA ASN A 134 -8.18 -6.85 3.66
C ASN A 134 -7.13 -6.70 4.77
N PHE A 135 -7.23 -5.63 5.54
CA PHE A 135 -6.26 -5.29 6.59
C PHE A 135 -6.31 -6.18 7.85
N GLU A 136 -7.41 -6.90 8.10
CA GLU A 136 -7.56 -7.78 9.27
C GLU A 136 -7.08 -9.21 9.00
N ASP A 137 -6.62 -9.50 7.78
CA ASP A 137 -6.20 -10.83 7.36
C ASP A 137 -5.01 -11.33 8.20
N LEU A 138 -4.98 -12.64 8.47
CA LEU A 138 -3.89 -13.27 9.18
C LEU A 138 -2.58 -13.25 8.37
N ASN A 139 -2.69 -13.20 7.04
CA ASN A 139 -1.55 -13.11 6.14
C ASN A 139 -0.71 -11.84 6.37
N ALA A 140 -1.29 -10.79 6.96
CA ALA A 140 -0.58 -9.57 7.34
C ALA A 140 0.63 -9.82 8.27
N GLN A 141 0.64 -10.94 9.02
CA GLN A 141 1.77 -11.31 9.89
C GLN A 141 3.08 -11.56 9.13
N GLY A 142 3.01 -11.85 7.83
CA GLY A 142 4.20 -12.00 6.98
C GLY A 142 4.76 -10.68 6.45
N TRP A 143 4.10 -9.54 6.72
CA TRP A 143 4.39 -8.25 6.08
C TRP A 143 4.80 -7.21 7.11
N LEU A 144 5.80 -6.40 6.75
CA LEU A 144 6.33 -5.33 7.59
C LEU A 144 5.78 -3.99 7.13
N SER A 145 5.76 -3.02 8.03
CA SER A 145 5.39 -1.65 7.72
C SER A 145 6.54 -0.91 7.04
N VAL A 146 6.28 -0.20 5.95
CA VAL A 146 7.30 0.64 5.29
C VAL A 146 7.75 1.79 6.20
N PHE A 147 6.83 2.41 6.93
CA PHE A 147 7.14 3.59 7.75
C PHE A 147 7.07 3.30 9.26
N GLY A 148 6.97 2.04 9.67
CA GLY A 148 7.00 1.64 11.07
C GLY A 148 5.65 1.60 11.77
N LEU A 149 5.63 0.96 12.94
CA LEU A 149 4.44 0.81 13.78
C LEU A 149 4.41 1.83 14.94
N SER A 150 5.38 2.74 15.02
CA SER A 150 5.63 3.52 16.22
C SER A 150 4.94 4.90 16.26
N SER A 151 4.32 5.35 15.14
CA SER A 151 3.30 6.43 14.95
C SER A 151 3.54 7.34 13.73
N GLU A 152 4.45 6.95 12.84
CA GLU A 152 4.95 7.71 11.70
C GLU A 152 3.90 7.92 10.61
N THR A 153 2.98 6.96 10.50
CA THR A 153 1.89 6.98 9.52
C THR A 153 0.61 6.44 10.12
N ARG A 154 -0.50 6.80 9.49
CA ARG A 154 -1.81 6.26 9.84
C ARG A 154 -1.87 4.77 9.51
N ARG A 155 -2.42 3.99 10.42
CA ARG A 155 -2.70 2.56 10.23
C ARG A 155 -4.05 2.19 10.83
N PRO A 156 -4.73 1.15 10.31
CA PRO A 156 -5.91 0.61 10.95
C PRO A 156 -5.56 -0.10 12.25
N ASP A 157 -6.51 -0.17 13.19
CA ASP A 157 -6.39 -1.05 14.36
C ASP A 157 -6.51 -2.53 13.94
N ASN A 158 -5.98 -3.47 14.73
CA ASN A 158 -6.03 -4.93 14.47
C ASN A 158 -5.37 -5.42 13.16
N HIS A 159 -4.44 -4.64 12.62
CA HIS A 159 -3.74 -4.92 11.36
C HIS A 159 -2.88 -6.20 11.32
N ASN A 160 -2.61 -6.86 12.47
CA ASN A 160 -1.80 -8.08 12.60
C ASN A 160 -0.41 -8.06 11.91
N LEU A 161 0.10 -6.89 11.53
CA LEU A 161 1.40 -6.77 10.85
C LEU A 161 2.54 -7.31 11.69
N HIS A 162 3.57 -7.79 11.00
CA HIS A 162 4.83 -8.19 11.61
C HIS A 162 5.45 -7.00 12.38
N ALA A 163 6.07 -7.28 13.52
CA ALA A 163 6.80 -6.26 14.26
C ALA A 163 8.09 -5.88 13.50
N ASP A 164 8.31 -4.59 13.25
CA ASP A 164 9.50 -4.08 12.53
C ASP A 164 10.15 -2.88 13.27
N ASP A 165 10.01 -2.85 14.59
CA ASP A 165 10.49 -1.74 15.42
C ASP A 165 11.88 -2.03 16.03
N THR A 166 12.53 -3.12 15.64
CA THR A 166 13.85 -3.51 16.14
C THR A 166 14.82 -3.77 15.01
N ALA A 167 15.97 -3.09 15.04
CA ALA A 167 17.03 -3.29 14.06
C ALA A 167 17.55 -4.74 14.08
N ASP A 168 17.85 -5.26 12.89
CA ASP A 168 18.57 -6.51 12.76
C ASP A 168 19.99 -6.34 13.29
N ILE A 169 20.27 -7.05 14.37
CA ILE A 169 21.48 -6.86 15.16
C ILE A 169 22.65 -7.69 14.56
N PRO A 170 23.86 -7.10 14.41
CA PRO A 170 25.02 -7.76 13.80
C PRO A 170 25.59 -8.83 14.74
N SER A 171 26.07 -9.94 14.17
CA SER A 171 26.35 -11.15 14.94
C SER A 171 27.45 -11.01 15.99
N ASN A 172 27.06 -11.06 17.27
CA ASN A 172 27.92 -11.47 18.38
C ASN A 172 27.17 -12.04 19.62
N GLU A 173 25.91 -12.50 19.52
CA GLU A 173 25.18 -13.55 20.32
C GLU A 173 23.68 -13.19 20.52
N PRO A 174 22.81 -14.05 21.06
CA PRO A 174 22.20 -15.27 20.53
C PRO A 174 20.75 -15.06 20.02
N THR A 175 20.27 -13.83 19.81
CA THR A 175 18.90 -13.53 19.32
C THR A 175 18.93 -12.60 18.10
N GLU A 176 19.94 -12.84 17.26
CA GLU A 176 20.54 -11.90 16.31
C GLU A 176 20.70 -12.54 14.93
N CYS A 177 20.55 -11.73 13.88
CA CYS A 177 20.95 -12.10 12.53
C CYS A 177 22.46 -12.39 12.49
N LYS A 178 22.81 -13.67 12.30
CA LYS A 178 24.18 -14.20 12.45
C LYS A 178 25.21 -13.66 11.46
N ASN A 179 24.83 -12.83 10.48
CA ASN A 179 25.76 -12.23 9.53
C ASN A 179 25.30 -10.84 9.03
N CYS A 180 24.40 -10.14 9.73
CA CYS A 180 23.96 -8.82 9.26
C CYS A 180 25.12 -7.83 9.32
N GLN A 181 25.37 -7.13 8.20
CA GLN A 181 26.33 -6.03 8.20
C GLN A 181 25.59 -4.76 8.56
N GLY A 182 25.95 -4.14 9.68
CA GLY A 182 25.77 -2.69 9.86
C GLY A 182 24.35 -2.12 9.87
N THR A 183 23.30 -2.88 10.15
CA THR A 183 21.98 -2.30 10.37
C THR A 183 21.87 -1.78 11.80
N GLU A 184 22.44 -0.60 12.05
CA GLU A 184 22.08 0.22 13.23
C GLU A 184 20.60 0.66 13.17
N TYR A 185 19.99 0.55 11.98
CA TYR A 185 18.65 0.98 11.65
C TYR A 185 17.72 -0.22 11.45
N SER A 186 16.50 -0.09 11.96
CA SER A 186 15.36 -0.94 11.62
C SER A 186 14.86 -0.68 10.20
N GLY A 187 14.02 -1.58 9.67
CA GLY A 187 13.51 -1.47 8.30
C GLY A 187 12.83 -0.13 8.03
N HIS A 188 11.96 0.30 8.95
CA HIS A 188 11.29 1.59 8.84
C HIS A 188 12.23 2.81 8.89
N GLU A 189 13.34 2.75 9.64
CA GLU A 189 14.32 3.83 9.71
C GLU A 189 15.11 3.96 8.39
N GLU A 190 15.48 2.84 7.75
CA GLU A 190 16.10 2.88 6.42
C GLU A 190 15.13 3.43 5.37
N TRP A 191 13.84 3.06 5.44
CA TRP A 191 12.81 3.64 4.58
C TRP A 191 12.63 5.14 4.81
N LEU A 192 12.51 5.60 6.05
CA LEU A 192 12.40 7.02 6.40
C LEU A 192 13.58 7.83 5.87
N ASN A 193 14.80 7.33 6.06
CA ASN A 193 16.02 8.00 5.58
C ASN A 193 16.00 8.12 4.04
N THR A 194 15.56 7.07 3.34
CA THR A 194 15.45 7.09 1.87
C THR A 194 14.43 8.13 1.40
N PHE A 195 13.41 8.42 2.21
CA PHE A 195 12.41 9.46 1.95
C PHE A 195 12.75 10.84 2.56
N GLY A 196 13.93 11.01 3.15
CA GLY A 196 14.34 12.28 3.75
C GLY A 196 13.54 12.66 5.00
N ASP A 197 13.21 11.67 5.83
CA ASP A 197 12.40 11.79 7.05
C ASP A 197 10.94 12.22 6.80
N GLU A 198 10.45 12.08 5.57
CA GLU A 198 9.06 12.28 5.21
C GLU A 198 8.34 10.93 5.06
N THR A 199 7.07 10.91 5.46
CA THR A 199 6.22 9.71 5.34
C THR A 199 5.15 9.91 4.29
N ILE A 200 4.70 8.81 3.70
CA ILE A 200 3.62 8.80 2.71
C ILE A 200 2.45 8.00 3.27
N ASP A 201 1.31 8.67 3.43
CA ASP A 201 0.07 8.03 3.87
C ASP A 201 -0.75 7.49 2.69
N SER A 202 -1.34 6.31 2.88
CA SER A 202 -2.35 5.77 1.97
C SER A 202 -3.58 6.69 1.91
N PRO A 203 -4.22 6.85 0.73
CA PRO A 203 -5.48 7.58 0.60
C PRO A 203 -6.69 6.86 1.22
N PHE A 204 -6.57 5.58 1.58
CA PHE A 204 -7.67 4.75 2.10
C PHE A 204 -7.78 4.80 3.62
N GLN A 205 -8.99 4.65 4.19
CA GLN A 205 -9.17 4.76 5.64
C GLN A 205 -8.48 3.65 6.43
N ASP A 206 -8.40 2.45 5.86
CA ASP A 206 -7.73 1.32 6.48
C ASP A 206 -6.44 0.94 5.73
N GLY A 207 -5.97 1.84 4.85
CA GLY A 207 -4.75 1.65 4.08
C GLY A 207 -3.49 2.02 4.86
N HIS A 208 -2.41 1.30 4.56
CA HIS A 208 -1.08 1.48 5.12
C HIS A 208 -0.06 0.76 4.22
N TYR A 209 1.11 1.36 3.97
CA TYR A 209 2.07 0.75 3.06
C TYR A 209 2.91 -0.32 3.76
N ILE A 210 2.92 -1.50 3.15
CA ILE A 210 3.59 -2.67 3.67
C ILE A 210 4.60 -3.20 2.65
N TYR A 211 5.62 -3.88 3.13
CA TYR A 211 6.62 -4.50 2.27
C TYR A 211 7.08 -5.85 2.81
N ARG A 212 7.63 -6.64 1.89
CA ARG A 212 8.28 -7.92 2.16
C ARG A 212 9.42 -8.10 1.19
N VAL A 213 10.52 -8.68 1.64
CA VAL A 213 11.68 -8.94 0.79
C VAL A 213 12.03 -10.42 0.79
N VAL A 214 11.99 -11.00 -0.40
CA VAL A 214 12.45 -12.36 -0.66
C VAL A 214 13.98 -12.32 -0.80
N PRO A 215 14.71 -13.19 -0.08
CA PRO A 215 16.17 -13.17 -0.07
C PRO A 215 16.72 -13.54 -1.43
N GLY A 216 17.79 -12.88 -1.87
CA GLY A 216 18.59 -13.37 -2.98
C GLY A 216 19.40 -14.61 -2.57
N TYR A 217 19.93 -15.35 -3.54
CA TYR A 217 20.72 -16.55 -3.24
C TYR A 217 21.85 -16.76 -4.24
N GLY A 218 22.72 -17.73 -3.93
CA GLY A 218 23.83 -18.11 -4.81
C GLY A 218 25.01 -17.13 -4.84
N SER A 219 25.97 -17.43 -5.72
CA SER A 219 27.21 -16.68 -5.89
C SER A 219 27.77 -16.82 -7.30
N GLY A 220 28.61 -15.87 -7.72
CA GLY A 220 29.20 -15.85 -9.05
C GLY A 220 28.15 -15.82 -10.16
N SER A 221 28.24 -16.74 -11.12
CA SER A 221 27.34 -16.82 -12.27
C SER A 221 25.93 -17.34 -11.95
N ASN A 222 25.70 -17.88 -10.75
CA ASN A 222 24.40 -18.38 -10.29
C ASN A 222 23.81 -17.46 -9.20
N SER A 223 24.21 -16.18 -9.18
CA SER A 223 23.69 -15.22 -8.21
C SER A 223 22.31 -14.73 -8.64
N VAL A 224 21.33 -14.86 -7.75
CA VAL A 224 19.98 -14.31 -7.92
C VAL A 224 19.83 -13.12 -6.95
N PRO A 225 19.40 -11.94 -7.42
CA PRO A 225 19.18 -10.79 -6.54
C PRO A 225 17.94 -11.00 -5.67
N PRO A 226 17.83 -10.27 -4.53
CA PRO A 226 16.59 -10.24 -3.76
C PRO A 226 15.44 -9.64 -4.57
N THR A 227 14.20 -9.97 -4.17
CA THR A 227 12.98 -9.40 -4.77
C THR A 227 12.17 -8.68 -3.70
N LEU A 228 11.79 -7.44 -3.99
CA LEU A 228 10.97 -6.60 -3.12
C LEU A 228 9.51 -6.62 -3.57
N TYR A 229 8.61 -6.82 -2.61
CA TYR A 229 7.18 -6.67 -2.77
C TYR A 229 6.72 -5.49 -1.91
N ILE A 230 5.96 -4.57 -2.50
CA ILE A 230 5.32 -3.46 -1.79
C ILE A 230 3.83 -3.51 -2.09
N ALA A 231 3.00 -3.29 -1.06
CA ALA A 231 1.56 -3.27 -1.21
C ALA A 231 0.89 -2.23 -0.30
N ASP A 232 -0.38 -1.93 -0.58
CA ASP A 232 -1.26 -1.18 0.32
C ASP A 232 -2.17 -2.15 1.10
N LEU A 233 -2.11 -2.07 2.43
CA LEU A 233 -2.84 -2.92 3.36
C LEU A 233 -4.36 -2.90 3.17
N GLU A 234 -4.92 -1.85 2.56
CA GLU A 234 -6.35 -1.79 2.22
C GLU A 234 -6.78 -3.02 1.39
N ASN A 235 -5.98 -3.36 0.36
CA ASN A 235 -6.19 -4.53 -0.48
C ASN A 235 -4.86 -4.86 -1.21
N PRO A 236 -3.98 -5.64 -0.56
CA PRO A 236 -2.66 -5.95 -1.10
C PRO A 236 -2.70 -6.67 -2.45
N ALA A 237 -3.68 -7.55 -2.66
CA ALA A 237 -3.84 -8.27 -3.93
C ALA A 237 -4.07 -7.33 -5.12
N ASP A 238 -4.86 -6.26 -4.95
CA ASP A 238 -5.14 -5.29 -6.02
C ASP A 238 -4.11 -4.15 -6.10
N PHE A 239 -3.51 -3.78 -4.97
CA PHE A 239 -2.60 -2.64 -4.84
C PHE A 239 -1.20 -3.11 -4.42
N SER A 240 -0.53 -3.83 -5.32
CA SER A 240 0.85 -4.27 -5.11
C SER A 240 1.73 -4.02 -6.32
N ALA A 241 3.04 -3.99 -6.06
CA ALA A 241 4.05 -3.94 -7.09
C ALA A 241 5.30 -4.71 -6.65
N VAL A 242 6.01 -5.26 -7.64
CA VAL A 242 7.17 -6.13 -7.44
C VAL A 242 8.38 -5.51 -8.11
N LEU A 243 9.53 -5.58 -7.45
CA LEU A 243 10.82 -5.13 -7.98
C LEU A 243 11.85 -6.25 -7.83
N THR A 244 12.33 -6.73 -8.96
CA THR A 244 13.50 -7.60 -9.08
C THR A 244 14.55 -6.86 -9.92
N PRO A 245 15.74 -6.54 -9.37
CA PRO A 245 16.81 -5.83 -10.06
C PRO A 245 17.42 -6.55 -11.26
#